data_AF-A0A2G2PBJ2-F1
#
_entry.id   AF-A0A2G2PBJ2-F1
#
_cell.length_a   1.000
_cell.length_b   1.000
_cell.length_c   1.000
_cell.angle_alpha   90.00
_cell.angle_beta   90.00
_cell.angle_gamma   90.00
#
_symmetry.space_group_name_H-M   'P 1'
#
loop_
_entity.id
_entity.type
_entity.pdbx_description
1 polymer ?
#
loop_
_entity_poly.entity_id
_entity_poly.type
_entity_poly.pdbx_seq_one_letter_code
_entity_poly.pdbx_strand_id
1 'polypeptide(L)'
;MNNEQVNPTLLKIFNRNIPIKDIYTADEIRVAFIEESYSSGNDREKFLYIRFFKECANNEDLEELCKLYNTTTTRIKRLYKSFSDEYKIEFGTFWSSRFRLPKIIGKIFPRKHKKYTEIDSFEAYELTPCLAYEMATRNQKVKELLKRYNKISIMLGKDEYMLNIHMSKNIYKFIYGIEDGTELENQYLKYEALYEEKQLNYRKLIKQDYKIFIDNYIDMCTELHISTLSELKNKIEDELINYYLIYPTGYQRDVPGVNFLYQEEILNSKNKKNKKIIDQNTDNRIWQIRFEEIINDEFIQVQGVHINSDDFFVNNIIPNFKRQVNDQHQIKIPINFSLPLEEILEYITKVKEKINPKTPLEFLGSKLKKADNLTNINTITDKNEESSLDITRGEAPQQKLADLLYIYDMKLKGFSNAQISYAIYEYKSKLLGFEPDERRSNSTIKKYFEIAEDYIENERYQELITGKTVKK
;
A
#
# COMPACT_ATOMS: atom_id res chain seq x y z
N MET A 1 -31.02 25.62 34.94
CA MET A 1 -30.93 24.27 34.34
C MET A 1 -30.05 24.39 33.11
N ASN A 2 -28.83 23.86 33.18
CA ASN A 2 -27.89 23.87 32.06
C ASN A 2 -28.36 22.82 31.04
N ASN A 3 -28.80 23.27 29.86
CA ASN A 3 -28.85 22.41 28.68
C ASN A 3 -27.42 22.20 28.23
N GLU A 4 -26.83 21.07 28.60
CA GLU A 4 -25.71 20.51 27.83
C GLU A 4 -26.19 20.38 26.39
N GLN A 5 -25.71 21.26 25.51
CA GLN A 5 -25.88 21.10 24.08
C GLN A 5 -25.24 19.77 23.69
N VAL A 6 -26.07 18.75 23.51
CA VAL A 6 -25.68 17.50 22.88
C VAL A 6 -25.15 17.86 21.50
N ASN A 7 -23.81 17.92 21.39
CA ASN A 7 -23.13 18.16 20.13
C ASN A 7 -23.49 16.99 19.19
N PRO A 8 -24.23 17.22 18.09
CA PRO A 8 -24.78 16.15 17.28
C PRO A 8 -23.70 15.20 16.75
N THR A 9 -24.02 13.92 16.64
CA THR A 9 -23.11 12.87 16.18
C THR A 9 -22.54 13.24 14.80
N LEU A 10 -23.38 13.77 13.92
CA LEU A 10 -22.96 14.25 12.60
C LEU A 10 -22.00 15.43 12.67
N LEU A 11 -22.24 16.40 13.55
CA LEU A 11 -21.34 17.55 13.67
C LEU A 11 -19.96 17.10 14.16
N LYS A 12 -19.90 16.10 15.04
CA LYS A 12 -18.65 15.45 15.45
C LYS A 12 -17.98 14.70 14.29
N ILE A 13 -18.73 13.97 13.47
CA ILE A 13 -18.20 13.27 12.29
C ILE A 13 -17.65 14.27 11.28
N PHE A 14 -18.41 15.30 10.92
CA PHE A 14 -18.02 16.32 9.96
C PHE A 14 -16.79 17.09 10.41
N ASN A 15 -16.71 17.45 11.69
CA ASN A 15 -15.59 18.19 12.26
C ASN A 15 -14.47 17.32 12.82
N ARG A 16 -14.56 16.00 12.66
CA ARG A 16 -13.51 15.09 13.10
C ARG A 16 -12.24 15.41 12.33
N ASN A 17 -11.17 15.69 13.07
CA ASN A 17 -9.83 15.92 12.51
C ASN A 17 -9.78 17.14 11.57
N ILE A 18 -10.50 18.22 11.89
CA ILE A 18 -10.46 19.52 11.19
C ILE A 18 -9.87 20.59 12.13
N PRO A 19 -9.02 21.54 11.68
CA PRO A 19 -8.44 22.59 12.52
C PRO A 19 -9.54 23.52 12.99
N ILE A 20 -9.35 24.11 14.16
CA ILE A 20 -10.35 24.98 14.80
C ILE A 20 -10.83 26.10 13.86
N LYS A 21 -9.92 26.67 13.06
CA LYS A 21 -10.22 27.75 12.10
C LYS A 21 -11.07 27.32 10.90
N ASP A 22 -11.14 26.01 10.62
CA ASP A 22 -11.83 25.46 9.45
C ASP A 22 -13.03 24.58 9.86
N ILE A 23 -13.36 24.51 11.16
CA ILE A 23 -14.51 23.76 11.69
C ILE A 23 -15.78 24.19 10.95
N TYR A 24 -16.51 23.21 10.44
CA TYR A 24 -17.82 23.39 9.88
C TYR A 24 -18.82 23.82 10.94
N THR A 25 -19.46 24.95 10.72
CA THR A 25 -20.61 25.34 11.52
C THR A 25 -21.83 24.53 11.11
N ALA A 26 -22.84 24.45 11.99
CA ALA A 26 -24.10 23.80 11.65
C ALA A 26 -24.77 24.46 10.44
N ASP A 27 -24.63 25.78 10.27
CA ASP A 27 -25.15 26.51 9.12
C ASP A 27 -24.37 26.21 7.84
N GLU A 28 -23.05 26.07 7.89
CA GLU A 28 -22.25 25.66 6.72
C GLU A 28 -22.65 24.27 6.22
N ILE A 29 -22.85 23.31 7.13
CA ILE A 29 -23.34 21.97 6.78
C ILE A 29 -24.74 22.06 6.19
N ARG A 30 -25.62 22.86 6.79
CA ARG A 30 -26.97 23.08 6.28
C ARG A 30 -26.96 23.63 4.86
N VAL A 31 -26.16 24.66 4.60
CA VAL A 31 -26.01 25.28 3.27
C VAL A 31 -25.45 24.26 2.28
N ALA A 32 -24.41 23.52 2.65
CA ALA A 32 -23.82 22.50 1.79
C ALA A 32 -24.87 21.45 1.33
N PHE A 33 -25.74 20.98 2.22
CA PHE A 33 -26.75 19.97 1.88
C PHE A 33 -28.08 20.53 1.35
N ILE A 34 -28.14 21.84 1.08
CA ILE A 34 -29.20 22.46 0.27
C ILE A 34 -28.88 22.31 -1.22
N GLU A 35 -27.60 22.39 -1.59
CA GLU A 35 -27.12 22.20 -2.96
C GLU A 35 -27.44 20.78 -3.48
N GLU A 36 -27.81 20.68 -4.76
CA GLU A 36 -28.35 19.43 -5.33
C GLU A 36 -27.34 18.62 -6.14
N SER A 37 -26.10 19.10 -6.27
CA SER A 37 -25.07 18.48 -7.13
C SER A 37 -23.66 18.58 -6.53
N TYR A 38 -22.93 17.48 -6.56
CA TYR A 38 -21.53 17.39 -6.18
C TYR A 38 -20.65 18.28 -7.08
N SER A 39 -20.97 18.34 -8.38
CA SER A 39 -20.18 19.06 -9.37
C SER A 39 -20.26 20.58 -9.23
N SER A 40 -21.33 21.11 -8.60
CA SER A 40 -21.49 22.54 -8.34
C SER A 40 -20.87 22.98 -7.00
N GLY A 41 -20.48 22.04 -6.14
CA GLY A 41 -19.92 22.35 -4.83
C GLY A 41 -18.48 22.88 -4.88
N ASN A 42 -18.15 23.77 -3.96
CA ASN A 42 -16.77 24.16 -3.68
C ASN A 42 -16.01 23.02 -2.95
N ASP A 43 -14.70 23.17 -2.76
CA ASP A 43 -13.88 22.08 -2.19
C ASP A 43 -14.27 21.72 -0.75
N ARG A 44 -14.73 22.69 0.06
CA ARG A 44 -15.26 22.46 1.42
C ARG A 44 -16.55 21.64 1.39
N GLU A 45 -17.46 21.96 0.49
CA GLU A 45 -18.73 21.24 0.32
C GLU A 45 -18.49 19.82 -0.20
N LYS A 46 -17.63 19.67 -1.21
CA LYS A 46 -17.24 18.35 -1.74
C LYS A 46 -16.65 17.45 -0.66
N PHE A 47 -15.83 18.01 0.22
CA PHE A 47 -15.29 17.29 1.37
C PHE A 47 -16.40 16.80 2.31
N LEU A 48 -17.36 17.65 2.68
CA LEU A 48 -18.51 17.27 3.50
C LEU A 48 -19.33 16.13 2.86
N TYR A 49 -19.57 16.21 1.56
CA TYR A 49 -20.33 15.19 0.85
C TYR A 49 -19.62 13.83 0.85
N ILE A 50 -18.32 13.80 0.50
CA ILE A 50 -17.52 12.57 0.50
C ILE A 50 -17.51 11.95 1.89
N ARG A 51 -17.25 12.77 2.92
CA ARG A 51 -17.23 12.31 4.31
C ARG A 51 -18.57 11.75 4.74
N PHE A 52 -19.68 12.41 4.41
CA PHE A 52 -21.02 11.90 4.71
C PHE A 52 -21.26 10.53 4.06
N PHE A 53 -21.08 10.40 2.75
CA PHE A 53 -21.39 9.14 2.06
C PHE A 53 -20.43 8.01 2.43
N LYS A 54 -19.19 8.33 2.82
CA LYS A 54 -18.20 7.33 3.21
C LYS A 54 -18.37 6.85 4.66
N GLU A 55 -18.67 7.77 5.58
CA GLU A 55 -18.60 7.48 7.03
C GLU A 55 -19.99 7.31 7.67
N CYS A 56 -21.05 7.86 7.07
CA CYS A 56 -22.41 7.87 7.63
C CYS A 56 -23.35 6.87 6.96
N ALA A 57 -22.85 5.67 6.63
CA ALA A 57 -23.56 4.66 5.83
C ALA A 57 -24.59 3.83 6.63
N ASN A 58 -25.47 4.50 7.39
CA ASN A 58 -26.58 3.89 8.11
C ASN A 58 -27.83 4.81 8.10
N ASN A 59 -28.97 4.28 8.56
CA ASN A 59 -30.23 5.04 8.55
C ASN A 59 -30.29 6.13 9.61
N GLU A 60 -29.64 5.92 10.76
CA GLU A 60 -29.67 6.84 11.90
C GLU A 60 -29.02 8.18 11.52
N ASP A 61 -27.82 8.12 10.91
CA ASP A 61 -27.10 9.31 10.47
C ASP A 61 -27.85 10.05 9.34
N LEU A 62 -28.51 9.34 8.43
CA LEU A 62 -29.31 9.97 7.38
C LEU A 62 -30.52 10.72 7.96
N GLU A 63 -31.20 10.12 8.94
CA GLU A 63 -32.34 10.75 9.61
C GLU A 63 -31.90 11.94 10.46
N GLU A 64 -30.76 11.82 11.16
CA GLU A 64 -30.15 12.91 11.91
C GLU A 64 -29.83 14.08 10.97
N LEU A 65 -29.27 13.83 9.79
CA LEU A 65 -28.93 14.86 8.82
C LEU A 65 -30.20 15.60 8.35
N CYS A 66 -31.24 14.84 8.01
CA CYS A 66 -32.52 15.40 7.56
C CYS A 66 -33.19 16.25 8.65
N LYS A 67 -33.14 15.81 9.92
CA LYS A 67 -33.75 16.51 11.06
C LYS A 67 -32.98 17.78 11.43
N LEU A 68 -31.65 17.70 11.58
CA LEU A 68 -30.85 18.81 12.08
C LEU A 68 -30.62 19.90 11.05
N TYR A 69 -30.45 19.52 9.79
CA TYR A 69 -30.05 20.43 8.72
C TYR A 69 -31.16 20.69 7.70
N ASN A 70 -32.40 20.36 8.04
CA ASN A 70 -33.60 20.61 7.22
C ASN A 70 -33.42 20.23 5.73
N THR A 71 -32.74 19.11 5.49
CA THR A 71 -32.56 18.53 4.15
C THR A 71 -33.53 17.38 3.95
N THR A 72 -33.64 16.89 2.72
CA THR A 72 -34.56 15.80 2.38
C THR A 72 -33.81 14.60 1.83
N THR A 73 -34.30 13.40 2.11
CA THR A 73 -33.81 12.16 1.48
C THR A 73 -33.76 12.28 -0.06
N THR A 74 -34.68 13.03 -0.66
CA THR A 74 -34.69 13.29 -2.10
C THR A 74 -33.48 14.10 -2.56
N ARG A 75 -33.09 15.15 -1.82
CA ARG A 75 -31.88 15.94 -2.10
C ARG A 75 -30.62 15.11 -1.93
N ILE A 76 -30.50 14.37 -0.83
CA ILE A 76 -29.36 13.46 -0.60
C ILE A 76 -29.26 12.41 -1.71
N LYS A 77 -30.39 11.90 -2.19
CA LYS A 77 -30.42 11.00 -3.35
C LYS A 77 -29.94 11.67 -4.65
N ARG A 78 -30.29 12.95 -4.91
CA ARG A 78 -29.80 13.71 -6.07
C ARG A 78 -28.28 13.93 -5.96
N LEU A 79 -27.81 14.34 -4.80
CA LEU A 79 -26.39 14.50 -4.51
C LEU A 79 -25.64 13.17 -4.73
N TYR A 80 -26.12 12.06 -4.18
CA TYR A 80 -25.52 10.73 -4.42
C TYR A 80 -25.45 10.39 -5.91
N LYS A 81 -26.51 10.67 -6.69
CA LYS A 81 -26.53 10.41 -8.14
C LYS A 81 -25.48 11.21 -8.91
N SER A 82 -25.14 12.41 -8.44
CA SER A 82 -24.18 13.31 -9.10
C SER A 82 -22.72 12.87 -8.97
N PHE A 83 -22.39 11.96 -8.04
CA PHE A 83 -21.05 11.39 -7.93
C PHE A 83 -20.69 10.53 -9.15
N SER A 84 -19.39 10.44 -9.45
CA SER A 84 -18.88 9.44 -10.40
C SER A 84 -19.12 8.03 -9.87
N ASP A 85 -19.11 7.04 -10.78
CA ASP A 85 -19.25 5.63 -10.39
C ASP A 85 -18.11 5.17 -9.46
N GLU A 86 -16.91 5.74 -9.60
CA GLU A 86 -15.76 5.47 -8.74
C GLU A 86 -16.04 5.83 -7.27
N TYR A 87 -16.56 7.02 -7.01
CA TYR A 87 -16.96 7.42 -5.66
C TYR A 87 -18.08 6.54 -5.12
N LYS A 88 -19.08 6.21 -5.95
CA LYS A 88 -20.20 5.37 -5.54
C LYS A 88 -19.76 3.94 -5.19
N ILE A 89 -18.70 3.43 -5.83
CA ILE A 89 -18.06 2.16 -5.46
C ILE A 89 -17.37 2.29 -4.09
N GLU A 90 -16.64 3.39 -3.85
CA GLU A 90 -15.96 3.64 -2.58
C GLU A 90 -16.94 3.77 -1.40
N PHE A 91 -18.11 4.36 -1.62
CA PHE A 91 -19.18 4.48 -0.61
C PHE A 91 -19.89 3.15 -0.30
N GLY A 92 -19.62 2.10 -1.09
CA GLY A 92 -20.24 0.79 -0.94
C GLY A 92 -21.70 0.73 -1.39
N THR A 93 -22.35 -0.40 -1.09
CA THR A 93 -23.68 -0.72 -1.63
C THR A 93 -24.85 -0.17 -0.81
N PHE A 94 -24.59 0.37 0.39
CA PHE A 94 -25.63 0.86 1.31
C PHE A 94 -26.51 1.92 0.65
N TRP A 95 -25.92 2.99 0.11
CA TRP A 95 -26.65 4.12 -0.47
C TRP A 95 -27.45 3.75 -1.72
N SER A 96 -26.87 2.93 -2.59
CA SER A 96 -27.58 2.37 -3.75
C SER A 96 -28.82 1.60 -3.29
N SER A 97 -28.69 0.77 -2.25
CA SER A 97 -29.80 -0.01 -1.70
C SER A 97 -30.85 0.90 -1.02
N ARG A 98 -30.39 1.87 -0.21
CA ARG A 98 -31.23 2.82 0.53
C ARG A 98 -32.07 3.71 -0.39
N PHE A 99 -31.51 4.11 -1.53
CA PHE A 99 -32.18 4.96 -2.51
C PHE A 99 -32.90 4.17 -3.61
N ARG A 100 -32.89 2.83 -3.54
CA ARG A 100 -33.44 1.93 -4.57
C ARG A 100 -32.88 2.26 -5.96
N LEU A 101 -31.57 2.41 -6.02
CA LEU A 101 -30.81 2.65 -7.25
C LEU A 101 -30.11 1.34 -7.66
N PRO A 102 -29.79 1.17 -8.97
CA PRO A 102 -28.93 0.09 -9.41
C PRO A 102 -27.63 0.10 -8.59
N LYS A 103 -27.25 -1.06 -8.05
CA LYS A 103 -25.97 -1.20 -7.35
C LYS A 103 -24.86 -0.96 -8.35
N ILE A 104 -24.05 0.05 -8.10
CA ILE A 104 -22.85 0.29 -8.90
C ILE A 104 -21.78 -0.65 -8.35
N ILE A 105 -21.61 -1.75 -9.08
CA ILE A 105 -20.56 -2.72 -8.83
C ILE A 105 -19.35 -2.23 -9.64
N GLY A 106 -18.15 -2.32 -9.06
CA GLY A 106 -16.95 -1.96 -9.79
C GLY A 106 -16.77 -2.78 -11.06
N LYS A 107 -15.82 -2.40 -11.93
CA LYS A 107 -15.48 -3.25 -13.08
C LYS A 107 -14.89 -4.57 -12.60
N ILE A 108 -15.43 -5.69 -13.10
CA ILE A 108 -14.83 -7.00 -12.87
C ILE A 108 -13.50 -6.99 -13.61
N PHE A 109 -12.41 -7.16 -12.87
CA PHE A 109 -11.14 -7.40 -13.54
C PHE A 109 -11.16 -8.84 -14.00
N PRO A 110 -10.81 -9.14 -15.25
CA PRO A 110 -10.71 -10.54 -15.65
C PRO A 110 -9.52 -11.18 -14.91
N ARG A 111 -9.60 -12.47 -14.58
CA ARG A 111 -8.49 -13.19 -13.92
C ARG A 111 -7.18 -13.17 -14.74
N LYS A 112 -7.28 -12.96 -16.06
CA LYS A 112 -6.14 -12.72 -16.98
C LYS A 112 -5.48 -11.34 -16.82
N HIS A 113 -5.94 -10.50 -15.91
CA HIS A 113 -5.34 -9.19 -15.68
C HIS A 113 -3.90 -9.36 -15.16
N LYS A 114 -2.98 -8.52 -15.65
CA LYS A 114 -1.53 -8.58 -15.40
C LYS A 114 -1.18 -8.81 -13.91
N LYS A 115 -1.84 -8.08 -13.01
CA LYS A 115 -1.64 -8.22 -11.55
C LYS A 115 -1.83 -9.62 -10.97
N TYR A 116 -2.57 -10.51 -11.63
CA TYR A 116 -2.75 -11.90 -11.19
C TYR A 116 -1.91 -12.87 -12.01
N THR A 117 -1.73 -12.61 -13.31
CA THR A 117 -0.88 -13.43 -14.18
C THR A 117 0.61 -13.27 -13.86
N GLU A 118 1.02 -12.14 -13.28
CA GLU A 118 2.38 -11.98 -12.76
C GLU A 118 2.68 -12.95 -11.63
N ILE A 119 1.70 -13.21 -10.75
CA ILE A 119 1.85 -14.18 -9.66
C ILE A 119 2.02 -15.59 -10.22
N ASP A 120 1.29 -15.92 -11.29
CA ASP A 120 1.44 -17.19 -12.01
C ASP A 120 2.87 -17.40 -12.54
N SER A 121 3.65 -16.32 -12.72
CA SER A 121 5.02 -16.33 -13.24
C SER A 121 6.12 -16.25 -12.16
N PHE A 122 5.77 -16.31 -10.88
CA PHE A 122 6.76 -16.30 -9.80
C PHE A 122 7.52 -17.62 -9.75
N GLU A 123 8.84 -17.52 -9.67
CA GLU A 123 9.69 -18.69 -9.46
C GLU A 123 9.49 -19.27 -8.06
N ALA A 124 9.72 -20.57 -7.91
CA ALA A 124 9.49 -21.26 -6.64
C ALA A 124 10.29 -20.65 -5.47
N TYR A 125 11.50 -20.16 -5.74
CA TYR A 125 12.39 -19.56 -4.76
C TYR A 125 12.00 -18.13 -4.34
N GLU A 126 11.18 -17.41 -5.14
CA GLU A 126 10.71 -16.04 -4.82
C GLU A 126 9.24 -16.01 -4.37
N LEU A 127 8.53 -17.14 -4.42
CA LEU A 127 7.08 -17.20 -4.21
C LEU A 127 6.64 -16.65 -2.84
N THR A 128 7.28 -17.08 -1.75
CA THR A 128 6.92 -16.65 -0.39
C THR A 128 7.05 -15.13 -0.17
N PRO A 129 8.22 -14.51 -0.40
CA PRO A 129 8.36 -13.07 -0.20
C PRO A 129 7.46 -12.28 -1.15
N CYS A 130 7.32 -12.72 -2.41
CA CYS A 130 6.44 -12.05 -3.35
C CYS A 130 4.96 -12.13 -2.97
N LEU A 131 4.52 -13.27 -2.46
CA LEU A 131 3.15 -13.42 -1.96
C LEU A 131 2.89 -12.54 -0.74
N ALA A 132 3.83 -12.47 0.19
CA ALA A 132 3.71 -11.64 1.38
C ALA A 132 3.55 -10.16 1.00
N TYR A 133 4.33 -9.68 0.02
CA TYR A 133 4.19 -8.35 -0.54
C TYR A 133 2.81 -8.11 -1.17
N GLU A 134 2.33 -9.05 -1.99
CA GLU A 134 1.01 -8.95 -2.63
C GLU A 134 -0.13 -8.90 -1.59
N MET A 135 -0.02 -9.64 -0.48
CA MET A 135 -0.96 -9.58 0.63
C MET A 135 -0.87 -8.25 1.38
N ALA A 136 0.35 -7.80 1.71
CA ALA A 136 0.57 -6.56 2.45
C ALA A 136 0.02 -5.34 1.71
N THR A 137 0.32 -5.22 0.41
CA THR A 137 -0.17 -4.10 -0.42
C THR A 137 -1.68 -4.11 -0.66
N ARG A 138 -2.37 -5.21 -0.32
CA ARG A 138 -3.83 -5.29 -0.31
C ARG A 138 -4.45 -4.83 1.01
N ASN A 139 -3.71 -4.86 2.11
CA ASN A 139 -4.16 -4.39 3.42
C ASN A 139 -4.50 -2.89 3.37
N GLN A 140 -5.64 -2.52 3.97
CA GLN A 140 -6.14 -1.15 3.89
C GLN A 140 -5.21 -0.12 4.54
N LYS A 141 -4.57 -0.45 5.67
CA LYS A 141 -3.64 0.46 6.35
C LYS A 141 -2.39 0.71 5.49
N VAL A 142 -1.85 -0.35 4.89
CA VAL A 142 -0.69 -0.26 3.98
C VAL A 142 -1.03 0.56 2.74
N LYS A 143 -2.22 0.37 2.14
CA LYS A 143 -2.68 1.18 1.00
C LYS A 143 -2.74 2.67 1.34
N GLU A 144 -3.24 3.02 2.51
CA GLU A 144 -3.32 4.41 2.96
C GLU A 144 -1.92 5.00 3.20
N LEU A 145 -0.99 4.24 3.78
CA LEU A 145 0.40 4.67 3.92
C LEU A 145 1.08 4.87 2.57
N LEU A 146 0.93 3.94 1.63
CA LEU A 146 1.47 4.07 0.27
C LEU A 146 0.88 5.28 -0.47
N LYS A 147 -0.42 5.57 -0.27
CA LYS A 147 -1.05 6.78 -0.83
C LYS A 147 -0.39 8.05 -0.29
N ARG A 148 -0.17 8.12 1.03
CA ARG A 148 0.51 9.26 1.68
C ARG A 148 1.97 9.37 1.24
N TYR A 149 2.69 8.25 1.17
CA TYR A 149 4.06 8.18 0.67
C TYR A 149 4.18 8.73 -0.75
N ASN A 150 3.31 8.29 -1.66
CA ASN A 150 3.31 8.75 -3.04
C ASN A 150 2.98 10.24 -3.12
N LYS A 151 2.01 10.72 -2.33
CA LYS A 151 1.66 12.14 -2.27
C LYS A 151 2.88 12.99 -1.89
N ILE A 152 3.57 12.64 -0.81
CA ILE A 152 4.76 13.39 -0.36
C ILE A 152 5.91 13.26 -1.36
N SER A 153 6.11 12.08 -1.95
CA SER A 153 7.16 11.86 -2.95
C SER A 153 6.95 12.73 -4.19
N ILE A 154 5.70 12.89 -4.64
CA ILE A 154 5.33 13.80 -5.73
C ILE A 154 5.61 15.25 -5.32
N MET A 155 5.24 15.65 -4.10
CA MET A 155 5.51 17.03 -3.62
C MET A 155 7.00 17.34 -3.57
N LEU A 156 7.83 16.42 -3.07
CA LEU A 156 9.29 16.56 -3.03
C LEU A 156 9.92 16.64 -4.42
N GLY A 157 9.27 16.05 -5.44
CA GLY A 157 9.75 16.08 -6.83
C GLY A 157 9.30 17.30 -7.63
N LYS A 158 8.50 18.20 -7.05
CA LYS A 158 7.96 19.37 -7.74
C LYS A 158 8.67 20.65 -7.30
N ASP A 159 9.11 21.44 -8.29
CA ASP A 159 9.80 22.71 -8.07
C ASP A 159 8.97 23.71 -7.24
N GLU A 160 7.64 23.69 -7.33
CA GLU A 160 6.77 24.60 -6.56
C GLU A 160 6.98 24.47 -5.05
N TYR A 161 7.26 23.26 -4.54
CA TYR A 161 7.57 23.03 -3.13
C TYR A 161 9.05 23.20 -2.81
N MET A 162 9.93 23.15 -3.81
CA MET A 162 11.34 23.50 -3.70
C MET A 162 11.55 25.03 -3.64
N LEU A 163 10.66 25.82 -4.25
CA LEU A 163 10.81 27.27 -4.41
C LEU A 163 10.02 28.08 -3.38
N ASN A 164 9.05 27.50 -2.68
CA ASN A 164 8.32 28.13 -1.57
C ASN A 164 9.14 28.16 -0.26
N ILE A 165 10.42 28.53 -0.38
CA ILE A 165 11.35 28.67 0.74
C ILE A 165 11.05 30.00 1.46
N HIS A 166 11.31 30.03 2.77
CA HIS A 166 11.41 31.26 3.54
C HIS A 166 12.21 32.33 2.76
N MET A 167 11.59 33.46 2.46
CA MET A 167 12.24 34.53 1.73
C MET A 167 13.21 35.25 2.66
N SER A 168 14.49 35.32 2.28
CA SER A 168 15.39 36.28 2.92
C SER A 168 14.90 37.70 2.66
N LYS A 169 15.26 38.66 3.52
CA LYS A 169 14.92 40.08 3.34
C LYS A 169 15.27 40.62 1.95
N ASN A 170 16.39 40.19 1.38
CA ASN A 170 16.81 40.59 0.03
C ASN A 170 15.90 40.01 -1.07
N ILE A 171 15.49 38.76 -0.93
CA ILE A 171 14.54 38.11 -1.86
C ILE A 171 13.16 38.76 -1.73
N TYR A 172 12.70 39.01 -0.51
CA TYR A 172 11.46 39.72 -0.23
C TYR A 172 11.47 41.11 -0.88
N LYS A 173 12.55 41.87 -0.68
CA LYS A 173 12.75 43.18 -1.33
C LYS A 173 12.60 43.10 -2.84
N PHE A 174 13.28 42.13 -3.46
CA PHE A 174 13.27 41.93 -4.91
C PHE A 174 11.88 41.57 -5.44
N ILE A 175 11.18 40.65 -4.80
CA ILE A 175 9.85 40.17 -5.23
C ILE A 175 8.78 41.26 -5.11
N TYR A 176 8.80 42.04 -4.02
CA TYR A 176 7.80 43.06 -3.74
C TYR A 176 8.18 44.46 -4.25
N GLY A 177 9.37 44.64 -4.83
CA GLY A 177 9.81 45.90 -5.42
C GLY A 177 9.93 47.06 -4.43
N ILE A 178 10.24 46.79 -3.15
CA ILE A 178 10.27 47.79 -2.09
C ILE A 178 11.65 48.46 -2.06
N GLU A 179 11.73 49.73 -2.46
CA GLU A 179 13.00 50.48 -2.44
C GLU A 179 13.27 51.19 -1.11
N ASP A 180 12.21 51.63 -0.41
CA ASP A 180 12.33 52.30 0.88
C ASP A 180 12.77 51.34 2.00
N GLY A 181 13.86 51.70 2.68
CA GLY A 181 14.48 50.84 3.69
C GLY A 181 13.63 50.65 4.95
N THR A 182 12.84 51.65 5.33
CA THR A 182 12.00 51.62 6.55
C THR A 182 10.73 50.84 6.31
N GLU A 183 10.10 51.03 5.13
CA GLU A 183 8.97 50.24 4.67
C GLU A 183 9.34 48.76 4.53
N LEU A 184 10.49 48.46 3.93
CA LEU A 184 10.99 47.09 3.81
C LEU A 184 11.15 46.42 5.17
N GLU A 185 11.74 47.10 6.16
CA GLU A 185 11.93 46.57 7.51
C GLU A 185 10.58 46.21 8.15
N ASN A 186 9.63 47.14 8.14
CA ASN A 186 8.33 46.97 8.77
C ASN A 186 7.50 45.85 8.10
N GLN A 187 7.53 45.75 6.77
CA GLN A 187 6.80 44.70 6.06
C GLN A 187 7.46 43.33 6.24
N TYR A 188 8.80 43.26 6.18
CA TYR A 188 9.53 42.02 6.35
C TYR A 188 9.36 41.43 7.76
N LEU A 189 9.38 42.24 8.81
CA LEU A 189 9.12 41.78 10.18
C LEU A 189 7.72 41.15 10.34
N LYS A 190 6.70 41.71 9.69
CA LYS A 190 5.34 41.13 9.70
C LYS A 190 5.29 39.80 8.94
N TYR A 191 5.98 39.73 7.80
CA TYR A 191 6.11 38.50 7.03
C TYR A 191 6.80 37.40 7.85
N GLU A 192 7.94 37.70 8.47
CA GLU A 192 8.72 36.75 9.28
C GLU A 192 7.89 36.23 10.46
N ALA A 193 7.20 37.11 11.19
CA ALA A 193 6.34 36.71 12.30
C ALA A 193 5.21 35.78 11.86
N LEU A 194 4.56 36.07 10.73
CA LEU A 194 3.49 35.22 10.17
C LEU A 194 4.04 33.87 9.70
N TYR A 195 5.21 33.86 9.07
CA TYR A 195 5.89 32.64 8.62
C TYR A 195 6.20 31.72 9.82
N GLU A 196 6.82 32.25 10.87
CA GLU A 196 7.14 31.50 12.08
C GLU A 196 5.88 30.94 12.77
N GLU A 197 4.80 31.74 12.83
CA GLU A 197 3.51 31.28 13.36
C GLU A 197 2.96 30.09 12.55
N LYS A 198 3.00 30.15 11.21
CA LYS A 198 2.59 29.03 10.35
C LYS A 198 3.43 27.78 10.61
N GLN A 199 4.76 27.90 10.66
CA GLN A 199 5.65 26.76 10.93
C GLN A 199 5.36 26.13 12.30
N LEU A 200 5.15 26.95 13.33
CA LEU A 200 4.79 26.47 14.66
C LEU A 200 3.46 25.70 14.64
N ASN A 201 2.47 26.19 13.89
CA ASN A 201 1.18 25.53 13.74
C ASN A 201 1.30 24.20 12.98
N TYR A 202 2.09 24.14 11.91
CA TYR A 202 2.36 22.89 11.19
C TYR A 202 3.02 21.85 12.10
N ARG A 203 4.05 22.25 12.86
CA ARG A 203 4.72 21.35 13.83
C ARG A 203 3.75 20.80 14.87
N LYS A 204 2.84 21.63 15.39
CA LYS A 204 1.80 21.18 16.34
C LYS A 204 0.88 20.14 15.71
N LEU A 205 0.37 20.39 14.51
CA LEU A 205 -0.54 19.46 13.82
C LEU A 205 0.14 18.14 13.47
N ILE A 206 1.37 18.19 12.96
CA ILE A 206 2.18 17.00 12.66
C ILE A 206 2.44 16.17 13.91
N LYS A 207 2.74 16.82 15.05
CA LYS A 207 3.00 16.13 16.32
C LYS A 207 1.76 15.46 16.89
N GLN A 208 0.58 16.04 16.66
CA GLN A 208 -0.70 15.45 17.09
C GLN A 208 -1.00 14.17 16.30
N ASP A 209 -1.03 14.28 14.97
CA ASP A 209 -1.21 13.13 14.08
C ASP A 209 -0.74 13.50 12.68
N TYR A 210 0.42 12.97 12.29
CA TYR A 210 1.03 13.26 11.00
C TYR A 210 0.21 12.70 9.82
N LYS A 211 -0.54 11.60 10.01
CA LYS A 211 -1.36 10.98 8.95
C LYS A 211 -2.56 11.87 8.64
N ILE A 212 -3.23 12.35 9.69
CA ILE A 212 -4.30 13.34 9.57
C ILE A 212 -3.78 14.62 8.91
N PHE A 213 -2.59 15.08 9.30
CA PHE A 213 -1.99 16.26 8.69
C PHE A 213 -1.79 16.09 7.17
N ILE A 214 -1.27 14.94 6.73
CA ILE A 214 -1.07 14.65 5.30
C ILE A 214 -2.41 14.59 4.55
N ASP A 215 -3.41 13.95 5.15
CA ASP A 215 -4.69 13.75 4.49
C ASP A 215 -5.48 15.05 4.36
N ASN A 216 -5.46 15.90 5.39
CA ASN A 216 -6.37 17.04 5.50
C ASN A 216 -5.72 18.39 5.25
N TYR A 217 -4.40 18.56 5.49
CA TYR A 217 -3.79 19.89 5.55
C TYR A 217 -2.65 20.14 4.58
N ILE A 218 -1.92 19.10 4.19
CA ILE A 218 -0.66 19.26 3.47
C ILE A 218 -0.79 20.03 2.15
N ASP A 219 -1.93 19.89 1.45
CA ASP A 219 -2.17 20.59 0.17
C ASP A 219 -2.40 22.09 0.37
N MET A 220 -2.83 22.51 1.57
CA MET A 220 -3.04 23.92 1.94
C MET A 220 -1.78 24.58 2.51
N CYS A 221 -0.71 23.81 2.71
CA CYS A 221 0.52 24.30 3.32
C CYS A 221 1.47 24.84 2.25
N THR A 222 1.27 26.11 1.85
CA THR A 222 2.03 26.75 0.77
C THR A 222 3.49 27.00 1.12
N GLU A 223 3.86 27.04 2.40
CA GLU A 223 5.21 27.41 2.88
C GLU A 223 5.84 26.30 3.74
N LEU A 224 5.41 25.04 3.57
CA LEU A 224 5.94 23.93 4.36
C LEU A 224 7.41 23.68 4.04
N HIS A 225 8.25 23.60 5.08
CA HIS A 225 9.68 23.38 4.89
C HIS A 225 9.96 22.00 4.27
N ILE A 226 10.89 21.93 3.31
CA ILE A 226 11.25 20.67 2.62
C ILE A 226 11.79 19.60 3.58
N SER A 227 12.50 20.02 4.64
CA SER A 227 12.94 19.08 5.67
C SER A 227 11.75 18.44 6.38
N THR A 228 10.65 19.18 6.58
CA THR A 228 9.42 18.65 7.17
C THR A 228 8.74 17.64 6.24
N LEU A 229 8.69 17.90 4.94
CA LEU A 229 8.22 16.90 3.96
C LEU A 229 9.09 15.64 3.98
N SER A 230 10.41 15.81 4.05
CA SER A 230 11.37 14.70 4.13
C SER A 230 11.20 13.89 5.42
N GLU A 231 11.03 14.56 6.57
CA GLU A 231 10.75 13.91 7.85
C GLU A 231 9.42 13.12 7.81
N LEU A 232 8.38 13.67 7.18
CA LEU A 232 7.10 12.97 7.02
C LEU A 232 7.25 11.75 6.11
N LYS A 233 8.01 11.86 5.01
CA LYS A 233 8.34 10.72 4.14
C LYS A 233 9.04 9.62 4.92
N ASN A 234 10.09 9.97 5.67
CA ASN A 234 10.86 9.02 6.48
C ASN A 234 10.00 8.32 7.52
N LYS A 235 9.09 9.05 8.20
CA LYS A 235 8.13 8.43 9.15
C LYS A 235 7.23 7.38 8.50
N ILE A 236 6.77 7.63 7.27
CA ILE A 236 5.95 6.68 6.52
C ILE A 236 6.78 5.48 6.06
N GLU A 237 8.00 5.73 5.58
CA GLU A 237 8.95 4.67 5.20
C GLU A 237 9.25 3.76 6.38
N ASP A 238 9.59 4.33 7.54
CA ASP A 238 9.82 3.58 8.78
C ASP A 238 8.61 2.75 9.16
N GLU A 239 7.39 3.29 9.00
CA GLU A 239 6.18 2.54 9.30
C GLU A 239 5.98 1.35 8.34
N LEU A 240 6.09 1.60 7.04
CA LEU A 240 5.98 0.56 6.00
C LEU A 240 7.04 -0.53 6.17
N ILE A 241 8.28 -0.14 6.41
CA ILE A 241 9.43 -1.05 6.45
C ILE A 241 9.45 -1.84 7.76
N ASN A 242 9.23 -1.19 8.90
CA ASN A 242 9.43 -1.84 10.21
C ASN A 242 8.18 -2.51 10.75
N TYR A 243 6.98 -1.99 10.47
CA TYR A 243 5.73 -2.58 10.94
C TYR A 243 5.05 -3.46 9.91
N TYR A 244 5.18 -3.14 8.63
CA TYR A 244 4.51 -3.88 7.56
C TYR A 244 5.46 -4.72 6.71
N LEU A 245 6.77 -4.60 6.92
CA LEU A 245 7.82 -5.32 6.19
C LEU A 245 7.81 -5.04 4.67
N ILE A 246 7.39 -3.84 4.28
CA ILE A 246 7.27 -3.44 2.86
C ILE A 246 8.20 -2.28 2.54
N TYR A 247 8.97 -2.46 1.47
CA TYR A 247 9.68 -1.35 0.86
C TYR A 247 8.79 -0.65 -0.16
N PRO A 248 8.55 0.67 -0.01
CA PRO A 248 7.87 1.42 -1.06
C PRO A 248 8.75 1.52 -2.32
N THR A 249 8.13 1.59 -3.47
CA THR A 249 8.85 1.76 -4.74
C THR A 249 9.65 3.08 -4.73
N GLY A 250 10.88 3.04 -5.21
CA GLY A 250 11.83 4.16 -5.20
C GLY A 250 12.59 4.34 -3.88
N TYR A 251 12.33 3.50 -2.87
CA TYR A 251 13.12 3.49 -1.64
C TYR A 251 14.57 3.08 -1.95
N GLN A 252 15.53 3.74 -1.30
CA GLN A 252 16.96 3.46 -1.43
C GLN A 252 17.39 2.63 -0.22
N ARG A 253 17.55 1.32 -0.42
CA ARG A 253 17.92 0.38 0.64
C ARG A 253 19.43 0.23 0.73
N ASP A 254 19.99 0.34 1.93
CA ASP A 254 21.39 0.02 2.18
C ASP A 254 21.66 -1.48 1.95
N VAL A 255 22.67 -1.79 1.14
CA VAL A 255 23.03 -3.19 0.88
C VAL A 255 23.79 -3.76 2.09
N PRO A 256 23.32 -4.88 2.68
CA PRO A 256 23.93 -5.41 3.89
C PRO A 256 25.42 -5.73 3.70
N GLY A 257 26.28 -5.26 4.61
CA GLY A 257 27.73 -5.51 4.56
C GLY A 257 28.52 -4.51 3.73
N VAL A 258 27.87 -3.49 3.16
CA VAL A 258 28.56 -2.34 2.56
C VAL A 258 28.63 -1.22 3.58
N ASN A 259 29.82 -0.88 4.07
CA ASN A 259 29.96 0.16 5.09
C ASN A 259 29.88 1.60 4.54
N PHE A 260 29.89 1.84 3.23
CA PHE A 260 29.69 3.18 2.65
C PHE A 260 29.12 3.16 1.21
N LEU A 261 28.18 4.08 0.94
CA LEU A 261 27.77 4.63 -0.37
C LEU A 261 27.11 3.74 -1.43
N TYR A 262 26.68 2.51 -1.10
CA TYR A 262 25.88 1.69 -2.04
C TYR A 262 24.45 1.46 -1.55
N GLN A 263 23.50 2.08 -2.24
CA GLN A 263 22.07 1.89 -2.02
C GLN A 263 21.44 1.25 -3.26
N GLU A 264 20.55 0.30 -3.04
CA GLU A 264 19.72 -0.30 -4.07
C GLU A 264 18.37 0.40 -4.13
N GLU A 265 17.98 0.86 -5.32
CA GLU A 265 16.62 1.35 -5.55
C GLU A 265 15.63 0.19 -5.64
N ILE A 266 14.61 0.22 -4.79
CA ILE A 266 13.56 -0.79 -4.79
C ILE A 266 12.54 -0.49 -5.88
N LEU A 267 12.51 -1.32 -6.93
CA LEU A 267 11.55 -1.16 -8.03
C LEU A 267 10.24 -1.94 -7.85
N ASN A 268 10.20 -2.92 -6.92
CA ASN A 268 9.12 -3.91 -6.82
C ASN A 268 8.76 -4.55 -8.17
N SER A 269 9.82 -4.77 -8.97
CA SER A 269 9.91 -5.53 -10.20
C SER A 269 11.36 -5.99 -10.34
N LYS A 270 11.65 -6.92 -11.26
CA LYS A 270 13.04 -7.32 -11.52
C LYS A 270 13.83 -6.14 -12.05
N ASN A 271 14.99 -5.88 -11.46
CA ASN A 271 15.98 -4.99 -12.03
C ASN A 271 16.43 -5.54 -13.39
N LYS A 272 16.56 -4.66 -14.38
CA LYS A 272 17.01 -5.05 -15.72
C LYS A 272 18.48 -5.42 -15.67
N LYS A 273 18.86 -6.44 -16.46
CA LYS A 273 20.27 -6.83 -16.62
C LYS A 273 21.11 -5.61 -16.93
N ASN A 274 22.11 -5.40 -16.08
CA ASN A 274 23.01 -4.28 -16.17
C ASN A 274 24.34 -4.66 -15.53
N LYS A 275 25.41 -4.01 -15.99
CA LYS A 275 26.72 -4.07 -15.38
C LYS A 275 27.19 -2.64 -15.14
N LYS A 276 27.42 -2.29 -13.88
CA LYS A 276 27.88 -0.97 -13.48
C LYS A 276 29.22 -1.09 -12.78
N ILE A 277 30.20 -0.32 -13.23
CA ILE A 277 31.50 -0.21 -12.57
C ILE A 277 31.65 1.24 -12.13
N ILE A 278 31.97 1.45 -10.85
CA ILE A 278 32.17 2.77 -10.26
C ILE A 278 33.53 2.77 -9.56
N ASP A 279 34.45 3.58 -10.06
CA ASP A 279 35.71 3.85 -9.37
C ASP A 279 35.52 5.13 -8.52
N GLN A 280 35.66 5.00 -7.20
CA GLN A 280 35.62 6.12 -6.26
C GLN A 280 37.04 6.49 -5.82
N ASN A 281 37.43 7.73 -6.12
CA ASN A 281 38.63 8.35 -5.59
C ASN A 281 38.24 9.18 -4.37
N THR A 282 38.73 8.79 -3.20
CA THR A 282 38.71 9.70 -2.04
C THR A 282 39.89 10.67 -2.16
N ASP A 283 39.68 11.96 -1.85
CA ASP A 283 40.70 13.02 -1.98
C ASP A 283 41.99 12.71 -1.20
N ASN A 284 41.89 11.84 -0.19
CA ASN A 284 43.03 11.18 0.42
C ASN A 284 43.39 9.92 -0.37
N ARG A 285 44.49 9.98 -1.14
CA ARG A 285 45.10 8.93 -2.02
C ARG A 285 45.36 7.54 -1.39
N ILE A 286 44.78 7.22 -0.24
CA ILE A 286 45.01 6.02 0.55
C ILE A 286 43.94 4.96 0.25
N TRP A 287 42.73 5.33 -0.18
CA TRP A 287 41.64 4.38 -0.46
C TRP A 287 40.99 4.64 -1.83
N GLN A 288 41.60 4.08 -2.88
CA GLN A 288 40.98 3.95 -4.19
C GLN A 288 40.11 2.70 -4.20
N ILE A 289 38.82 2.84 -4.50
CA ILE A 289 37.85 1.76 -4.40
C ILE A 289 37.21 1.55 -5.76
N ARG A 290 37.10 0.27 -6.18
CA ARG A 290 36.30 -0.14 -7.33
C ARG A 290 35.09 -0.92 -6.85
N PHE A 291 33.91 -0.45 -7.24
CA PHE A 291 32.66 -1.18 -7.09
C PHE A 291 32.23 -1.76 -8.43
N GLU A 292 31.83 -3.03 -8.42
CA GLU A 292 31.21 -3.73 -9.54
C GLU A 292 29.84 -4.24 -9.11
N GLU A 293 28.81 -3.80 -9.83
CA GLU A 293 27.46 -4.35 -9.73
C GLU A 293 27.13 -5.12 -11.02
N ILE A 294 26.65 -6.34 -10.87
CA ILE A 294 26.12 -7.16 -11.96
C ILE A 294 24.71 -7.60 -11.60
N ILE A 295 23.73 -7.13 -12.37
CA ILE A 295 22.32 -7.47 -12.20
C ILE A 295 21.99 -8.65 -13.12
N ASN A 296 21.66 -9.80 -12.53
CA ASN A 296 21.12 -10.98 -13.21
C ASN A 296 19.60 -11.05 -13.04
N ASP A 297 18.93 -11.99 -13.72
CA ASP A 297 17.47 -12.11 -13.62
C ASP A 297 17.02 -12.59 -12.23
N GLU A 298 17.87 -13.29 -11.51
CA GLU A 298 17.55 -13.95 -10.23
C GLU A 298 18.21 -13.25 -9.04
N PHE A 299 19.37 -12.64 -9.23
CA PHE A 299 20.16 -12.02 -8.17
C PHE A 299 20.99 -10.83 -8.68
N ILE A 300 21.46 -10.02 -7.75
CA ILE A 300 22.38 -8.90 -7.98
C ILE A 300 23.67 -9.23 -7.24
N GLN A 301 24.78 -9.19 -7.95
CA GLN A 301 26.12 -9.32 -7.40
C GLN A 301 26.69 -7.93 -7.15
N VAL A 302 27.17 -7.69 -5.94
CA VAL A 302 27.83 -6.45 -5.54
C VAL A 302 29.19 -6.78 -4.98
N GLN A 303 30.24 -6.28 -5.63
CA GLN A 303 31.63 -6.46 -5.24
C GLN A 303 32.33 -5.13 -5.08
N GLY A 304 33.15 -5.01 -4.04
CA GLY A 304 33.95 -3.84 -3.72
C GLY A 304 35.36 -4.27 -3.35
N VAL A 305 36.34 -3.80 -4.12
CA VAL A 305 37.77 -4.07 -3.90
C VAL A 305 38.54 -2.77 -3.74
N HIS A 306 39.61 -2.80 -2.95
CA HIS A 306 40.59 -1.74 -2.95
C HIS A 306 41.44 -1.88 -4.21
N ILE A 307 41.60 -0.82 -5.01
CA ILE A 307 42.30 -0.91 -6.31
C ILE A 307 43.76 -1.42 -6.17
N ASN A 308 44.35 -1.30 -4.98
CA ASN A 308 45.71 -1.74 -4.67
C ASN A 308 45.78 -2.97 -3.75
N SER A 309 44.67 -3.67 -3.50
CA SER A 309 44.63 -4.90 -2.69
C SER A 309 43.66 -5.90 -3.30
N ASP A 310 43.98 -7.19 -3.20
CA ASP A 310 43.09 -8.28 -3.63
C ASP A 310 41.99 -8.57 -2.59
N ASP A 311 41.92 -7.78 -1.51
CA ASP A 311 40.94 -7.95 -0.45
C ASP A 311 39.61 -7.29 -0.85
N PHE A 312 38.57 -8.12 -0.93
CA PHE A 312 37.20 -7.64 -1.00
C PHE A 312 36.78 -7.09 0.37
N PHE A 313 36.39 -5.82 0.42
CA PHE A 313 35.68 -5.29 1.59
C PHE A 313 34.16 -5.39 1.42
N VAL A 314 33.68 -5.64 0.18
CA VAL A 314 32.29 -6.02 -0.12
C VAL A 314 32.29 -7.18 -1.12
N ASN A 315 31.56 -8.25 -0.79
CA ASN A 315 31.29 -9.34 -1.72
C ASN A 315 29.94 -9.97 -1.34
N ASN A 316 28.85 -9.52 -1.97
CA ASN A 316 27.50 -9.90 -1.58
C ASN A 316 26.65 -10.29 -2.79
N ILE A 317 25.72 -11.21 -2.57
CA ILE A 317 24.68 -11.59 -3.52
C ILE A 317 23.35 -11.27 -2.86
N ILE A 318 22.55 -10.41 -3.50
CA ILE A 318 21.23 -10.03 -3.03
C ILE A 318 20.14 -10.51 -4.01
N PRO A 319 18.95 -10.90 -3.54
CA PRO A 319 17.91 -11.38 -4.44
C PRO A 319 17.36 -10.31 -5.39
N ASN A 320 17.18 -10.63 -6.67
CA ASN A 320 16.49 -9.77 -7.65
C ASN A 320 15.02 -10.21 -7.82
N PHE A 321 14.28 -10.26 -6.72
CA PHE A 321 12.89 -10.76 -6.73
C PHE A 321 11.94 -9.75 -7.36
N LYS A 322 10.88 -10.26 -8.00
CA LYS A 322 9.82 -9.41 -8.59
C LYS A 322 9.13 -8.50 -7.57
N ARG A 323 9.13 -8.86 -6.29
CA ARG A 323 8.62 -8.05 -5.19
C ARG A 323 9.57 -8.17 -4.01
N GLN A 324 9.94 -7.03 -3.43
CA GLN A 324 10.88 -7.01 -2.33
C GLN A 324 10.16 -6.75 -1.01
N VAL A 325 10.48 -7.55 0.01
CA VAL A 325 10.00 -7.37 1.38
C VAL A 325 11.19 -7.12 2.30
N ASN A 326 10.95 -6.45 3.41
CA ASN A 326 11.94 -6.29 4.46
C ASN A 326 11.99 -7.55 5.32
N ASP A 327 12.90 -8.47 5.00
CA ASP A 327 13.20 -9.60 5.87
C ASP A 327 14.25 -9.19 6.92
N GLN A 328 13.77 -8.60 8.02
CA GLN A 328 14.61 -8.23 9.16
C GLN A 328 15.33 -9.42 9.83
N HIS A 329 14.92 -10.66 9.52
CA HIS A 329 15.49 -11.88 10.11
C HIS A 329 16.36 -12.66 9.12
N GLN A 330 16.74 -12.06 7.99
CA GLN A 330 17.54 -12.73 6.99
C GLN A 330 18.90 -13.17 7.55
N ILE A 331 19.14 -14.48 7.55
CA ILE A 331 20.41 -15.07 7.98
C ILE A 331 21.42 -14.96 6.85
N LYS A 332 22.59 -14.39 7.14
CA LYS A 332 23.73 -14.38 6.22
C LYS A 332 24.50 -15.68 6.34
N ILE A 333 24.61 -16.43 5.24
CA ILE A 333 25.39 -17.65 5.17
C ILE A 333 26.62 -17.37 4.30
N PRO A 334 27.84 -17.36 4.86
CA PRO A 334 29.05 -17.25 4.04
C PRO A 334 29.21 -18.54 3.22
N ILE A 335 29.44 -18.40 1.90
CA ILE A 335 29.63 -19.52 0.97
C ILE A 335 30.95 -19.33 0.24
N ASN A 336 31.78 -20.37 0.21
CA ASN A 336 32.96 -20.42 -0.65
C ASN A 336 32.58 -20.99 -2.02
N PHE A 337 32.42 -20.10 -3.01
CA PHE A 337 32.08 -20.49 -4.39
C PHE A 337 33.20 -21.27 -5.12
N SER A 338 34.37 -21.46 -4.50
CA SER A 338 35.42 -22.34 -5.02
C SER A 338 35.16 -23.82 -4.75
N LEU A 339 34.21 -24.14 -3.85
CA LEU A 339 33.83 -25.52 -3.55
C LEU A 339 32.94 -26.11 -4.66
N PRO A 340 32.96 -27.43 -4.87
CA PRO A 340 32.00 -28.12 -5.73
C PRO A 340 30.55 -27.83 -5.32
N LEU A 341 29.64 -27.81 -6.30
CA LEU A 341 28.23 -27.53 -6.08
C LEU A 341 27.61 -28.50 -5.06
N GLU A 342 27.98 -29.77 -5.12
CA GLU A 342 27.47 -30.81 -4.23
C GLU A 342 27.82 -30.53 -2.76
N GLU A 343 29.03 -30.03 -2.50
CA GLU A 343 29.48 -29.65 -1.16
C GLU A 343 28.75 -28.42 -0.63
N ILE A 344 28.54 -27.41 -1.50
CA ILE A 344 27.76 -26.21 -1.16
C ILE A 344 26.31 -26.60 -0.80
N LEU A 345 25.70 -27.46 -1.61
CA LEU A 345 24.33 -27.95 -1.38
C LEU A 345 24.23 -28.76 -0.10
N GLU A 346 25.19 -29.65 0.19
CA GLU A 346 25.21 -30.41 1.44
C GLU A 346 25.32 -29.48 2.65
N TYR A 347 26.20 -28.47 2.59
CA TYR A 347 26.37 -27.49 3.67
C TYR A 347 25.10 -26.70 3.93
N ILE A 348 24.50 -26.10 2.90
CA ILE A 348 23.24 -25.33 3.01
C ILE A 348 22.11 -26.22 3.54
N THR A 349 22.01 -27.47 3.07
CA THR A 349 21.01 -28.42 3.54
C THR A 349 21.14 -28.67 5.05
N LYS A 350 22.35 -29.00 5.53
CA LYS A 350 22.59 -29.19 6.97
C LYS A 350 22.31 -27.94 7.81
N VAL A 351 22.60 -26.75 7.28
CA VAL A 351 22.26 -25.49 7.95
C VAL A 351 20.74 -25.33 8.06
N LYS A 352 20.00 -25.55 6.96
CA LYS A 352 18.54 -25.43 6.91
C LYS A 352 17.86 -26.44 7.85
N GLU A 353 18.32 -27.68 7.89
CA GLU A 353 17.78 -28.74 8.76
C GLU A 353 17.94 -28.40 10.26
N LYS A 354 19.07 -27.79 10.65
CA LYS A 354 19.33 -27.43 12.05
C LYS A 354 18.57 -26.20 12.52
N ILE A 355 18.44 -25.18 11.67
CA ILE A 355 17.75 -23.94 12.04
C ILE A 355 16.22 -24.12 11.94
N ASN A 356 15.76 -25.01 11.05
CA ASN A 356 14.37 -25.41 10.80
C ASN A 356 13.30 -24.32 11.07
N PRO A 357 13.40 -23.13 10.46
CA PRO A 357 12.27 -22.22 10.48
C PRO A 357 11.19 -22.88 9.64
N LYS A 358 10.04 -23.19 10.26
CA LYS A 358 8.87 -23.76 9.57
C LYS A 358 8.57 -22.88 8.35
N THR A 359 8.45 -23.47 7.17
CA THR A 359 8.24 -22.62 5.99
C THR A 359 6.81 -22.10 6.03
N PRO A 360 6.58 -20.81 5.85
CA PRO A 360 5.21 -20.29 5.96
C PRO A 360 4.27 -20.77 4.86
N LEU A 361 4.83 -21.21 3.72
CA LEU A 361 4.10 -21.95 2.70
C LEU A 361 3.65 -23.35 3.18
N GLU A 362 4.29 -23.99 4.15
CA GLU A 362 3.76 -25.23 4.77
C GLU A 362 2.45 -24.93 5.53
N PHE A 363 2.41 -23.81 6.26
CA PHE A 363 1.22 -23.40 6.99
C PHE A 363 0.08 -22.95 6.08
N LEU A 364 0.37 -22.09 5.09
CA LEU A 364 -0.64 -21.64 4.13
C LEU A 364 -1.04 -22.76 3.17
N GLY A 365 -0.09 -23.52 2.65
CA GLY A 365 -0.32 -24.63 1.72
C GLY A 365 -1.17 -25.74 2.32
N SER A 366 -1.01 -26.05 3.61
CA SER A 366 -1.89 -27.01 4.28
C SER A 366 -3.32 -26.49 4.46
N LYS A 367 -3.52 -25.19 4.72
CA LYS A 367 -4.85 -24.55 4.72
C LYS A 367 -5.50 -24.55 3.34
N LEU A 368 -4.74 -24.26 2.29
CA LEU A 368 -5.23 -24.30 0.90
C LEU A 368 -5.60 -25.71 0.47
N LYS A 369 -4.77 -26.72 0.75
CA LYS A 369 -5.09 -28.13 0.52
C LYS A 369 -6.37 -28.55 1.23
N LYS A 370 -6.59 -28.11 2.48
CA LYS A 370 -7.86 -28.35 3.17
C LYS A 370 -9.04 -27.66 2.49
N ALA A 371 -8.89 -26.42 2.03
CA ALA A 371 -9.94 -25.71 1.31
C ALA A 371 -10.31 -26.40 -0.02
N ASP A 372 -9.31 -26.94 -0.71
CA ASP A 372 -9.47 -27.72 -1.93
C ASP A 372 -10.07 -29.10 -1.65
N ASN A 373 -9.65 -29.83 -0.61
CA ASN A 373 -10.21 -31.16 -0.29
C ASN A 373 -11.73 -31.17 -0.03
N LEU A 374 -12.34 -30.02 0.31
CA LEU A 374 -13.81 -29.91 0.41
C LEU A 374 -14.51 -29.77 -0.95
N THR A 375 -13.77 -29.82 -2.06
CA THR A 375 -14.29 -30.10 -3.39
C THR A 375 -14.45 -31.58 -3.67
N ASN A 376 -14.02 -32.47 -2.76
CA ASN A 376 -14.30 -33.90 -2.90
C ASN A 376 -15.82 -34.10 -2.86
N ILE A 377 -16.40 -34.33 -4.03
CA ILE A 377 -17.68 -34.99 -4.15
C ILE A 377 -17.39 -36.46 -3.89
N ASN A 378 -17.93 -37.02 -2.81
CA ASN A 378 -17.97 -38.48 -2.67
C ASN A 378 -18.87 -38.98 -3.80
N THR A 379 -18.27 -39.59 -4.82
CA THR A 379 -19.03 -40.32 -5.83
C THR A 379 -18.92 -41.80 -5.51
N ILE A 380 -20.07 -42.43 -5.34
CA ILE A 380 -20.18 -43.88 -5.23
C ILE A 380 -20.07 -44.39 -6.67
N THR A 381 -18.98 -45.06 -6.98
CA THR A 381 -18.83 -45.76 -8.28
C THR A 381 -19.88 -46.87 -8.38
N ASP A 382 -20.20 -47.37 -9.57
CA ASP A 382 -21.13 -48.50 -9.79
C ASP A 382 -20.75 -49.79 -9.02
N LYS A 383 -19.56 -49.81 -8.38
CA LYS A 383 -19.03 -50.87 -7.52
C LYS A 383 -19.16 -50.60 -6.02
N ASN A 384 -19.89 -49.57 -5.58
CA ASN A 384 -19.98 -49.13 -4.19
C ASN A 384 -18.64 -48.69 -3.55
N GLU A 385 -17.64 -48.33 -4.35
CA GLU A 385 -16.39 -47.76 -3.84
C GLU A 385 -16.49 -46.22 -3.82
N GLU A 386 -16.21 -45.61 -2.66
CA GLU A 386 -16.05 -44.15 -2.53
C GLU A 386 -14.83 -43.71 -3.33
N SER A 387 -15.05 -42.96 -4.40
CA SER A 387 -13.98 -42.30 -5.15
C SER A 387 -14.04 -40.79 -4.94
N SER A 388 -12.89 -40.19 -4.60
CA SER A 388 -12.73 -38.73 -4.46
C SER A 388 -12.04 -38.18 -5.70
N LEU A 389 -12.72 -37.27 -6.41
CA LEU A 389 -12.16 -36.53 -7.53
C LEU A 389 -11.71 -35.15 -7.03
N ASP A 390 -10.39 -34.92 -7.02
CA ASP A 390 -9.79 -33.63 -6.70
C ASP A 390 -9.69 -32.79 -7.98
N ILE A 391 -10.63 -31.87 -8.17
CA ILE A 391 -10.65 -30.93 -9.30
C ILE A 391 -9.47 -29.93 -9.32
N THR A 392 -8.60 -29.95 -8.29
CA THR A 392 -7.40 -29.10 -8.17
C THR A 392 -6.09 -29.89 -8.26
N ARG A 393 -6.15 -31.21 -8.48
CA ARG A 393 -4.97 -32.05 -8.70
C ARG A 393 -4.23 -31.56 -9.95
N GLY A 394 -3.01 -31.06 -9.74
CA GLY A 394 -2.12 -30.61 -10.82
C GLY A 394 -2.00 -29.09 -10.99
N GLU A 395 -2.78 -28.28 -10.27
CA GLU A 395 -2.60 -26.82 -10.31
C GLU A 395 -1.31 -26.40 -9.59
N ALA A 396 -0.51 -25.56 -10.26
CA ALA A 396 0.70 -25.00 -9.67
C ALA A 396 0.34 -24.13 -8.43
N PRO A 397 1.15 -24.15 -7.35
CA PRO A 397 0.91 -23.34 -6.16
C PRO A 397 0.65 -21.86 -6.46
N GLN A 398 1.34 -21.29 -7.45
CA GLN A 398 1.21 -19.93 -7.93
C GLN A 398 -0.24 -19.62 -8.38
N GLN A 399 -0.85 -20.52 -9.15
CA GLN A 399 -2.21 -20.34 -9.68
C GLN A 399 -3.25 -20.33 -8.56
N LYS A 400 -3.10 -21.20 -7.56
CA LYS A 400 -3.98 -21.25 -6.38
C LYS A 400 -3.89 -19.95 -5.56
N LEU A 401 -2.68 -19.42 -5.39
CA LEU A 401 -2.44 -18.16 -4.68
C LEU A 401 -2.95 -16.94 -5.45
N ALA A 402 -2.80 -16.93 -6.76
CA ALA A 402 -3.34 -15.88 -7.60
C ALA A 402 -4.88 -15.89 -7.62
N ASP A 403 -5.51 -17.09 -7.62
CA ASP A 403 -6.96 -17.23 -7.46
C ASP A 403 -7.43 -16.77 -6.07
N LEU A 404 -6.70 -17.07 -5.00
CA LEU A 404 -6.95 -16.59 -3.63
C LEU A 404 -7.04 -15.06 -3.59
N LEU A 405 -6.03 -14.38 -4.15
CA LEU A 405 -5.98 -12.92 -4.18
C LEU A 405 -7.01 -12.31 -5.14
N TYR A 406 -7.32 -13.01 -6.25
CA TYR A 406 -8.40 -12.62 -7.16
C TYR A 406 -9.77 -12.65 -6.46
N ILE A 407 -10.07 -13.74 -5.76
CA ILE A 407 -11.31 -13.93 -5.01
C ILE A 407 -11.45 -12.82 -3.96
N TYR A 408 -10.40 -12.56 -3.19
CA TYR A 408 -10.38 -11.47 -2.21
C TYR A 408 -10.71 -10.11 -2.83
N ASP A 409 -10.00 -9.72 -3.89
CA ASP A 409 -10.23 -8.42 -4.55
C ASP A 409 -11.65 -8.30 -5.11
N MET A 410 -12.18 -9.36 -5.72
CA MET A 410 -13.53 -9.33 -6.31
C MET A 410 -14.62 -9.35 -5.23
N LYS A 411 -14.38 -10.02 -4.11
CA LYS A 411 -15.30 -10.01 -2.98
C LYS A 411 -15.44 -8.64 -2.35
N LEU A 412 -14.33 -7.94 -2.13
CA LEU A 412 -14.36 -6.56 -1.65
C LEU A 412 -15.09 -5.61 -2.59
N LYS A 413 -15.07 -5.89 -3.90
CA LYS A 413 -15.82 -5.14 -4.91
C LYS A 413 -17.31 -5.50 -5.01
N GLY A 414 -17.79 -6.44 -4.19
CA GLY A 414 -19.19 -6.83 -4.14
C GLY A 414 -19.62 -7.88 -5.17
N PHE A 415 -18.68 -8.60 -5.80
CA PHE A 415 -19.02 -9.66 -6.75
C PHE A 415 -19.54 -10.93 -6.07
N SER A 416 -20.53 -11.56 -6.72
CA SER A 416 -21.08 -12.85 -6.31
C SER A 416 -20.08 -14.00 -6.54
N ASN A 417 -20.25 -15.10 -5.81
CA ASN A 417 -19.45 -16.31 -6.04
C ASN A 417 -19.57 -16.82 -7.48
N ALA A 418 -20.77 -16.76 -8.06
CA ALA A 418 -21.00 -17.22 -9.43
C ALA A 418 -20.19 -16.43 -10.46
N GLN A 419 -20.16 -15.09 -10.34
CA GLN A 419 -19.36 -14.22 -11.22
C GLN A 419 -17.87 -14.48 -11.08
N ILE A 420 -17.39 -14.64 -9.84
CA ILE A 420 -15.99 -14.91 -9.54
C ILE A 420 -15.59 -16.29 -10.09
N SER A 421 -16.41 -17.30 -9.84
CA SER A 421 -16.20 -18.67 -10.33
C SER A 421 -16.14 -18.74 -11.85
N TYR A 422 -17.07 -18.05 -12.53
CA TYR A 422 -17.09 -17.97 -13.99
C TYR A 422 -15.82 -17.31 -14.55
N ALA A 423 -15.36 -16.21 -13.95
CA ALA A 423 -14.16 -15.52 -14.41
C ALA A 423 -12.87 -16.34 -14.23
N ILE A 424 -12.78 -17.15 -13.17
CA ILE A 424 -11.68 -18.10 -12.96
C ILE A 424 -11.76 -19.23 -13.99
N TYR A 425 -12.96 -19.80 -14.18
CA TYR A 425 -13.20 -20.86 -15.16
C TYR A 425 -12.82 -20.42 -16.58
N GLU A 426 -13.27 -19.23 -17.02
CA GLU A 426 -12.97 -18.69 -18.34
C GLU A 426 -11.46 -18.47 -18.56
N TYR A 427 -10.73 -18.10 -17.51
CA TYR A 427 -9.28 -17.98 -17.59
C TYR A 427 -8.61 -19.35 -17.76
N LYS A 428 -9.02 -20.33 -16.95
CA LYS A 428 -8.44 -21.68 -16.97
C LYS A 428 -8.75 -22.42 -18.26
N SER A 429 -9.97 -22.30 -18.79
CA SER A 429 -10.33 -22.93 -20.07
C SER A 429 -9.50 -22.39 -21.24
N LYS A 430 -9.21 -21.09 -21.23
CA LYS A 430 -8.34 -20.46 -22.24
C LYS A 430 -6.86 -20.83 -22.07
N LEU A 431 -6.39 -21.01 -20.84
CA LEU A 431 -4.99 -21.34 -20.53
C LEU A 431 -4.67 -22.81 -20.84
N LEU A 432 -5.58 -23.72 -20.46
CA LEU A 432 -5.35 -25.16 -20.52
C LEU A 432 -5.73 -25.79 -21.87
N GLY A 433 -6.45 -25.08 -22.73
CA GLY A 433 -6.84 -25.58 -24.06
C GLY A 433 -7.92 -26.67 -24.02
N PHE A 434 -8.49 -26.95 -22.86
CA PHE A 434 -9.66 -27.81 -22.64
C PHE A 434 -10.58 -27.18 -21.58
N GLU A 435 -11.87 -27.51 -21.62
CA GLU A 435 -12.81 -27.10 -20.57
C GLU A 435 -12.40 -27.76 -19.24
N PRO A 436 -12.08 -27.00 -18.18
CA PRO A 436 -11.86 -27.56 -16.86
C PRO A 436 -13.11 -28.34 -16.45
N ASP A 437 -12.94 -29.54 -15.89
CA ASP A 437 -14.05 -30.46 -15.60
C ASP A 437 -15.16 -29.83 -14.74
N GLU A 438 -14.88 -28.82 -13.91
CA GLU A 438 -15.92 -28.09 -13.18
C GLU A 438 -15.50 -26.69 -12.68
N ARG A 439 -16.49 -25.83 -12.44
CA ARG A 439 -16.32 -24.49 -11.86
C ARG A 439 -15.93 -24.57 -10.38
N ARG A 440 -15.09 -23.65 -9.87
CA ARG A 440 -14.80 -23.57 -8.42
C ARG A 440 -16.11 -23.48 -7.63
N SER A 441 -16.28 -24.35 -6.64
CA SER A 441 -17.49 -24.40 -5.83
C SER A 441 -17.66 -23.14 -4.98
N ASN A 442 -18.90 -22.87 -4.57
CA ASN A 442 -19.20 -21.77 -3.65
C ASN A 442 -18.47 -21.92 -2.30
N SER A 443 -18.25 -23.15 -1.83
CA SER A 443 -17.54 -23.43 -0.58
C SER A 443 -16.04 -23.10 -0.70
N THR A 444 -15.41 -23.43 -1.82
CA THR A 444 -14.00 -23.09 -2.09
C THR A 444 -13.80 -21.59 -2.15
N ILE A 445 -14.66 -20.85 -2.88
CA ILE A 445 -14.58 -19.38 -2.96
C ILE A 445 -14.70 -18.75 -1.57
N LYS A 446 -15.63 -19.24 -0.75
CA LYS A 446 -15.80 -18.76 0.62
C LYS A 446 -14.55 -18.98 1.47
N LYS A 447 -13.96 -20.18 1.44
CA LYS A 447 -12.75 -20.49 2.22
C LYS A 447 -11.52 -19.73 1.74
N TYR A 448 -11.37 -19.58 0.43
CA TYR A 448 -10.29 -18.77 -0.14
C TYR A 448 -10.43 -17.31 0.32
N PHE A 449 -11.64 -16.76 0.31
CA PHE A 449 -11.89 -15.42 0.85
C PHE A 449 -11.51 -15.33 2.34
N GLU A 450 -11.99 -16.26 3.19
CA GLU A 450 -11.68 -16.28 4.63
C GLU A 450 -10.17 -16.39 4.90
N ILE A 451 -9.44 -17.22 4.15
CA ILE A 451 -7.99 -17.34 4.27
C ILE A 451 -7.30 -16.03 3.87
N ALA A 452 -7.70 -15.44 2.75
CA ALA A 452 -7.11 -14.20 2.27
C ALA A 452 -7.38 -13.05 3.24
N GLU A 453 -8.62 -12.91 3.70
CA GLU A 453 -9.03 -11.90 4.68
C GLU A 453 -8.23 -12.04 5.99
N ASP A 454 -8.09 -13.27 6.51
CA ASP A 454 -7.27 -13.53 7.70
C ASP A 454 -5.80 -13.15 7.49
N TYR A 455 -5.20 -13.48 6.35
CA TYR A 455 -3.80 -13.14 6.11
C TYR A 455 -3.59 -11.65 5.84
N ILE A 456 -4.52 -10.99 5.16
CA ILE A 456 -4.39 -9.60 4.73
C ILE A 456 -4.82 -8.64 5.84
N GLU A 457 -6.04 -8.77 6.35
CA GLU A 457 -6.61 -7.81 7.31
C GLU A 457 -6.04 -7.99 8.72
N ASN A 458 -5.72 -9.23 9.11
CA ASN A 458 -5.05 -9.50 10.39
C ASN A 458 -3.53 -9.47 10.31
N GLU A 459 -2.95 -9.01 9.20
CA GLU A 459 -1.51 -8.83 9.01
C GLU A 459 -0.69 -10.12 9.17
N ARG A 460 -1.33 -11.30 9.06
CA ARG A 460 -0.64 -12.60 9.19
C ARG A 460 0.25 -12.95 8.00
N TYR A 461 0.23 -12.17 6.92
CA TYR A 461 1.25 -12.27 5.88
C TYR A 461 2.68 -12.04 6.43
N GLN A 462 2.84 -11.38 7.58
CA GLN A 462 4.15 -11.26 8.24
C GLN A 462 4.69 -12.60 8.73
N GLU A 463 3.80 -13.56 9.04
CA GLU A 463 4.19 -14.95 9.31
C GLU A 463 4.88 -15.55 8.08
N LEU A 464 4.54 -15.08 6.87
CA LEU A 464 5.15 -15.51 5.61
C LEU A 464 6.62 -15.12 5.44
N ILE A 465 7.02 -14.01 6.07
CA ILE A 465 8.37 -13.49 5.97
C ILE A 465 9.18 -13.99 7.16
N THR A 466 8.62 -13.88 8.37
CA THR A 466 9.36 -14.10 9.62
C THR A 466 9.45 -15.56 10.05
N GLY A 467 8.59 -16.45 9.51
CA GLY A 467 8.47 -17.83 9.99
C GLY A 467 7.88 -17.97 11.39
N LYS A 468 7.42 -16.88 12.00
CA LYS A 468 6.88 -16.84 13.37
C LYS A 468 5.39 -16.51 13.33
N THR A 469 4.58 -17.24 14.09
CA THR A 469 3.17 -16.87 14.30
C THR A 469 3.10 -15.58 15.09
N VAL A 470 2.43 -14.55 14.54
CA VAL A 470 2.18 -13.30 15.26
C VAL A 470 1.16 -13.61 16.34
N LYS A 471 1.59 -13.68 17.61
CA LYS A 471 0.65 -13.74 18.73
C LYS A 471 0.04 -12.34 18.90
N LYS A 472 -1.27 -12.24 18.67
CA LYS A 472 -2.05 -11.07 19.06
C LYS A 472 -2.24 -11.04 20.57
#